data_AF-A0A8X6J9B9-F1
#
_entry.id   AF-A0A8X6J9B9-F1
#
_cell.length_a   1.000
_cell.length_b   1.000
_cell.length_c   1.000
_cell.angle_alpha   90.00
_cell.angle_beta   90.00
_cell.angle_gamma   90.00
#
_symmetry.space_group_name_H-M   'P 1'
#
loop_
_entity.id
_entity.type
_entity.pdbx_description
1 polymer ?
#
loop_
_entity_poly.entity_id
_entity_poly.type
_entity_poly.pdbx_seq_one_letter_code
_entity_poly.pdbx_strand_id
1 'polypeptide(L)'
;MEVTRPITNCEICKNIDSFTILENVSKEEFSKYAYLGHPLLVKGGCKNWTALDIFDYDFFKLIYTTTEGAYKSVEEECQFFPFRTTFLSLQEVFNMSESRAKMASQNEETWYIGWSNCNPDISSVLRQHYSKPYFLPDDSELSAIDWIFMGYQGPGASMHLDYVRRPSWQAQIKGRKTWYLLPPPECEDVCIPMNITVQHGDIILIDTNQWYHTTVIEGEEMSVTLGSEYD
;
A
#
# COMPACT_ATOMS: atom_id res chain seq x y z
N MET A 1 19.12 14.90 5.15
CA MET A 1 19.18 16.06 4.24
C MET A 1 17.80 16.67 4.29
N GLU A 2 17.64 17.87 4.86
CA GLU A 2 16.36 18.59 4.76
C GLU A 2 16.19 19.01 3.30
N VAL A 3 15.42 18.20 2.57
CA VAL A 3 14.95 18.56 1.24
C VAL A 3 13.58 19.16 1.47
N THR A 4 13.45 20.46 1.25
CA THR A 4 12.14 21.11 1.23
C THR A 4 11.32 20.49 0.12
N ARG A 5 10.13 19.98 0.42
CA ARG A 5 9.21 19.51 -0.62
C ARG A 5 8.86 20.68 -1.55
N PRO A 6 8.65 20.45 -2.86
CA PRO A 6 8.11 21.48 -3.75
C PRO A 6 6.77 22.00 -3.24
N ILE A 7 6.46 23.27 -3.54
CA ILE A 7 5.14 23.83 -3.31
C ILE A 7 4.15 23.06 -4.19
N THR A 8 3.10 22.53 -3.58
CA THR A 8 2.07 21.78 -4.28
C THR A 8 1.22 22.72 -5.13
N ASN A 9 0.95 22.32 -6.37
CA ASN A 9 -0.04 22.99 -7.20
C ASN A 9 -1.44 22.48 -6.81
N CYS A 10 -2.29 23.36 -6.28
CA CYS A 10 -3.61 22.99 -5.76
C CYS A 10 -4.62 22.50 -6.84
N GLU A 11 -4.24 22.45 -8.11
CA GLU A 11 -5.02 21.76 -9.16
C GLU A 11 -5.21 20.25 -8.85
N ILE A 12 -4.42 19.66 -7.93
CA ILE A 12 -4.61 18.28 -7.45
C ILE A 12 -5.94 18.03 -6.71
N CYS A 13 -6.66 19.09 -6.34
CA CYS A 13 -7.91 18.99 -5.59
C CYS A 13 -8.96 20.01 -6.04
N LYS A 14 -8.64 20.87 -7.00
CA LYS A 14 -9.49 22.00 -7.35
C LYS A 14 -10.81 21.48 -7.93
N ASN A 15 -11.92 21.86 -7.29
CA ASN A 15 -13.27 21.35 -7.59
C ASN A 15 -13.44 19.84 -7.33
N ILE A 16 -12.65 19.26 -6.42
CA ILE A 16 -12.75 17.87 -5.99
C ILE A 16 -12.99 17.87 -4.49
N ASP A 17 -14.11 17.30 -4.09
CA ASP A 17 -14.53 17.18 -2.69
C ASP A 17 -14.51 15.73 -2.19
N SER A 18 -14.21 14.78 -3.07
CA SER A 18 -14.26 13.35 -2.79
C SER A 18 -13.35 12.57 -3.73
N PHE A 19 -13.04 11.33 -3.35
CA PHE A 19 -12.30 10.41 -4.21
C PHE A 19 -13.06 10.15 -5.51
N THR A 20 -12.35 10.17 -6.63
CA THR A 20 -12.90 9.65 -7.89
C THR A 20 -13.01 8.13 -7.77
N ILE A 21 -14.21 7.57 -7.94
CA ILE A 21 -14.43 6.13 -7.88
C ILE A 21 -14.71 5.62 -9.28
N LEU A 22 -13.88 4.70 -9.76
CA LEU A 22 -14.02 4.07 -11.07
C LEU A 22 -14.34 2.58 -10.91
N GLU A 23 -15.24 2.07 -11.74
CA GLU A 23 -15.58 0.65 -11.80
C GLU A 23 -15.47 0.16 -13.24
N ASN A 24 -14.93 -1.04 -13.46
CA ASN A 24 -14.73 -1.60 -14.81
C ASN A 24 -14.00 -0.65 -15.79
N VAL A 25 -13.08 0.15 -15.25
CA VAL A 25 -12.36 1.19 -15.98
C VAL A 25 -11.51 0.64 -17.12
N SER A 26 -11.56 1.29 -18.28
CA SER A 26 -10.65 1.00 -19.40
C SER A 26 -9.34 1.77 -19.28
N LYS A 27 -8.28 1.34 -19.98
CA LYS A 27 -7.01 2.08 -20.01
C LYS A 27 -7.16 3.51 -20.54
N GLU A 28 -7.98 3.69 -21.58
CA GLU A 28 -8.27 5.02 -22.16
C GLU A 28 -8.97 5.93 -21.15
N GLU A 29 -9.92 5.40 -20.39
CA GLU A 29 -10.59 6.15 -19.34
C GLU A 29 -9.63 6.49 -18.21
N PHE A 30 -8.85 5.52 -17.72
CA PHE A 30 -7.87 5.73 -16.65
C PHE A 30 -6.79 6.74 -17.03
N SER A 31 -6.32 6.76 -18.30
CA SER A 31 -5.28 7.71 -18.75
C SER A 31 -5.67 9.18 -18.60
N LYS A 32 -6.97 9.49 -18.50
CA LYS A 32 -7.46 10.85 -18.22
C LYS A 32 -7.16 11.30 -16.79
N TYR A 33 -6.95 10.35 -15.88
CA TYR A 33 -6.76 10.59 -14.44
C TYR A 33 -5.33 10.31 -13.96
N ALA A 34 -4.60 9.42 -14.63
CA ALA A 34 -3.32 8.84 -14.18
C ALA A 34 -2.30 9.86 -13.62
N TYR A 35 -2.26 11.07 -14.20
CA TYR A 35 -1.26 12.09 -13.87
C TYR A 35 -1.85 13.40 -13.33
N LEU A 36 -3.11 13.39 -12.91
CA LEU A 36 -3.77 14.58 -12.35
C LEU A 36 -3.40 14.84 -10.87
N GLY A 37 -2.85 13.83 -10.17
CA GLY A 37 -2.63 13.88 -8.73
C GLY A 37 -3.92 13.80 -7.90
N HIS A 38 -5.05 13.53 -8.55
CA HIS A 38 -6.36 13.40 -7.93
C HIS A 38 -6.47 12.04 -7.22
N PRO A 39 -6.97 11.99 -5.97
CA PRO A 39 -7.13 10.74 -5.25
C PRO A 39 -8.22 9.88 -5.90
N LEU A 40 -7.90 8.63 -6.20
CA LEU A 40 -8.73 7.73 -7.00
C LEU A 40 -8.83 6.34 -6.39
N LEU A 41 -10.00 5.71 -6.53
CA LEU A 41 -10.24 4.32 -6.16
C LEU A 41 -10.79 3.56 -7.37
N VAL A 42 -10.11 2.49 -7.78
CA VAL A 42 -10.64 1.53 -8.75
C VAL A 42 -11.24 0.34 -8.02
N LYS A 43 -12.56 0.17 -8.15
CA LYS A 43 -13.27 -0.99 -7.61
C LYS A 43 -12.94 -2.26 -8.37
N GLY A 44 -12.61 -3.32 -7.63
CA GLY A 44 -12.23 -4.60 -8.24
C GLY A 44 -11.04 -4.45 -9.20
N GLY A 45 -10.04 -3.64 -8.83
CA GLY A 45 -8.83 -3.41 -9.64
C GLY A 45 -7.95 -4.66 -9.79
N CYS A 46 -8.01 -5.59 -8.83
CA CYS A 46 -7.20 -6.80 -8.77
C CYS A 46 -7.76 -7.97 -9.61
N LYS A 47 -8.41 -7.70 -10.75
CA LYS A 47 -9.05 -8.76 -11.57
C LYS A 47 -8.04 -9.85 -11.94
N ASN A 48 -8.42 -11.11 -11.72
CA ASN A 48 -7.64 -12.31 -12.04
C ASN A 48 -6.33 -12.48 -11.25
N TRP A 49 -6.11 -11.71 -10.18
CA TRP A 49 -4.95 -11.91 -9.31
C TRP A 49 -5.23 -13.05 -8.34
N THR A 50 -4.42 -14.11 -8.39
CA THR A 50 -4.48 -15.20 -7.41
C THR A 50 -3.93 -14.76 -6.05
N ALA A 51 -3.24 -13.62 -5.98
CA ALA A 51 -2.81 -12.99 -4.74
C ALA A 51 -3.94 -12.80 -3.71
N LEU A 52 -5.17 -12.55 -4.17
CA LEU A 52 -6.36 -12.40 -3.31
C LEU A 52 -6.62 -13.63 -2.43
N ASP A 53 -6.30 -14.82 -2.95
CA ASP A 53 -6.47 -16.09 -2.24
C ASP A 53 -5.18 -16.50 -1.51
N ILE A 54 -4.02 -16.27 -2.13
CA ILE A 54 -2.73 -16.84 -1.71
C ILE A 54 -2.00 -15.98 -0.67
N PHE A 55 -2.06 -14.65 -0.76
CA PHE A 55 -1.21 -13.82 0.08
C PHE A 55 -1.75 -13.73 1.50
N ASP A 56 -0.98 -14.23 2.45
CA ASP A 56 -1.17 -14.12 3.89
C ASP A 56 0.15 -14.31 4.63
N TYR A 57 0.07 -14.28 5.96
CA TYR A 57 1.20 -14.48 6.85
C TYR A 57 2.00 -15.76 6.53
N ASP A 58 1.32 -16.90 6.32
CA ASP A 58 1.98 -18.19 6.13
C ASP A 58 2.71 -18.22 4.78
N PHE A 59 2.10 -17.66 3.73
CA PHE A 59 2.74 -17.48 2.42
C PHE A 59 4.01 -16.62 2.52
N PHE A 60 3.91 -15.41 3.11
CA PHE A 60 5.07 -14.52 3.20
C PHE A 60 6.17 -15.10 4.09
N LYS A 61 5.80 -15.70 5.23
CA LYS A 61 6.74 -16.40 6.10
C LYS A 61 7.52 -17.48 5.36
N LEU A 62 6.82 -18.30 4.57
CA LEU A 62 7.45 -19.36 3.78
C LEU A 62 8.51 -18.78 2.83
N ILE A 63 8.10 -17.87 1.94
CA ILE A 63 9.01 -17.39 0.88
C ILE A 63 10.21 -16.63 1.42
N TYR A 64 10.06 -15.84 2.50
CA TYR A 64 11.18 -15.11 3.11
C TYR A 64 12.11 -16.02 3.92
N THR A 65 11.60 -17.12 4.47
CA THR A 65 12.41 -18.07 5.23
C THR A 65 13.18 -19.02 4.31
N THR A 66 12.62 -19.39 3.17
CA THR A 66 13.24 -20.35 2.23
C THR A 66 14.18 -19.70 1.22
N THR A 67 14.10 -18.39 1.04
CA THR A 67 14.93 -17.66 0.06
C THR A 67 16.17 -17.10 0.76
N GLU A 68 17.34 -17.55 0.32
CA GLU A 68 18.62 -17.09 0.85
C GLU A 68 18.78 -15.57 0.67
N GLY A 69 19.18 -14.86 1.73
CA GLY A 69 19.40 -13.42 1.69
C GLY A 69 18.14 -12.56 1.66
N ALA A 70 16.92 -13.13 1.69
CA ALA A 70 15.68 -12.36 1.62
C ALA A 70 15.52 -11.38 2.80
N TYR A 71 15.74 -11.82 4.04
CA TYR A 71 15.72 -10.93 5.21
C TYR A 71 16.80 -9.84 5.14
N LYS A 72 18.02 -10.24 4.74
CA LYS A 72 19.15 -9.33 4.61
C LYS A 72 18.87 -8.21 3.60
N SER A 73 18.23 -8.52 2.47
CA SER A 73 17.83 -7.52 1.47
C SER A 73 16.84 -6.51 2.07
N VAL A 74 15.88 -6.96 2.90
CA VAL A 74 14.95 -6.04 3.60
C VAL A 74 15.69 -5.10 4.56
N GLU A 75 16.73 -5.58 5.24
CA GLU A 75 17.47 -4.81 6.26
C GLU A 75 18.53 -3.88 5.67
N GLU A 76 19.22 -4.29 4.60
CA GLU A 76 20.40 -3.57 4.06
C GLU A 76 20.09 -2.74 2.80
N GLU A 77 19.10 -3.16 1.99
CA GLU A 77 18.81 -2.56 0.67
C GLU A 77 17.41 -1.94 0.59
N CYS A 78 16.50 -2.49 1.39
CA CYS A 78 15.09 -2.09 1.47
C CYS A 78 14.77 -1.50 2.85
N GLN A 79 13.49 -1.52 3.23
CA GLN A 79 13.04 -0.89 4.46
C GLN A 79 11.96 -1.74 5.14
N PHE A 80 12.07 -1.83 6.47
CA PHE A 80 11.05 -2.36 7.36
C PHE A 80 10.36 -1.23 8.11
N PHE A 81 9.04 -1.35 8.29
CA PHE A 81 8.18 -0.34 8.91
C PHE A 81 7.43 -0.93 10.12
N PRO A 82 7.96 -0.76 11.35
CA PRO A 82 7.34 -1.29 12.57
C PRO A 82 6.26 -0.35 13.12
N PHE A 83 5.08 -0.32 12.50
CA PHE A 83 4.01 0.60 12.90
C PHE A 83 3.48 0.30 14.31
N ARG A 84 4.01 1.01 15.29
CA ARG A 84 3.65 0.90 16.72
C ARG A 84 3.81 -0.52 17.28
N THR A 85 4.78 -1.28 16.75
CA THR A 85 5.15 -2.60 17.24
C THR A 85 6.54 -2.58 17.90
N THR A 86 6.86 -3.62 18.66
CA THR A 86 8.20 -3.85 19.23
C THR A 86 9.15 -4.60 18.29
N PHE A 87 8.66 -5.08 17.14
CA PHE A 87 9.48 -5.75 16.13
C PHE A 87 10.56 -4.83 15.57
N LEU A 88 11.78 -5.35 15.45
CA LEU A 88 12.93 -4.65 14.87
C LEU A 88 13.21 -5.08 13.43
N SER A 89 12.75 -6.27 13.02
CA SER A 89 12.94 -6.77 11.67
C SER A 89 11.78 -7.65 11.20
N LEU A 90 11.71 -7.88 9.88
CA LEU A 90 10.75 -8.79 9.28
C LEU A 90 10.95 -10.24 9.76
N GLN A 91 12.19 -10.62 10.09
CA GLN A 91 12.49 -11.94 10.63
C GLN A 91 11.84 -12.16 12.00
N GLU A 92 11.83 -11.15 12.87
CA GLU A 92 11.15 -11.24 14.17
C GLU A 92 9.64 -11.41 14.01
N VAL A 93 9.03 -10.74 13.02
CA VAL A 93 7.62 -10.89 12.67
C VAL A 93 7.31 -12.34 12.27
N PHE A 94 8.13 -12.95 11.41
CA PHE A 94 7.92 -14.33 10.98
C PHE A 94 8.33 -15.39 12.03
N ASN A 95 9.05 -14.98 13.08
CA ASN A 95 9.36 -15.80 14.25
C ASN A 95 8.37 -15.64 15.41
N MET A 96 7.35 -14.78 15.30
CA MET A 96 6.33 -14.63 16.34
C MET A 96 5.54 -15.92 16.55
N SER A 97 4.87 -16.04 17.70
CA SER A 97 4.03 -17.21 18.00
C SER A 97 2.86 -17.32 17.01
N GLU A 98 2.48 -18.55 16.66
CA GLU A 98 1.33 -18.78 15.77
C GLU A 98 0.03 -18.20 16.34
N SER A 99 -0.13 -18.25 17.66
CA SER A 99 -1.27 -17.65 18.37
C SER A 99 -1.38 -16.15 18.10
N ARG A 100 -0.26 -15.41 18.18
CA ARG A 100 -0.23 -13.98 17.87
C ARG A 100 -0.38 -13.70 16.37
N ALA A 101 0.30 -14.48 15.53
CA ALA A 101 0.24 -14.31 14.08
C ALA A 101 -1.19 -14.45 13.53
N LYS A 102 -2.00 -15.34 14.14
CA LYS A 102 -3.38 -15.61 13.74
C LYS A 102 -4.43 -14.93 14.63
N MET A 103 -4.00 -14.11 15.61
CA MET A 103 -4.86 -13.51 16.64
C MET A 103 -5.83 -14.52 17.28
N ALA A 104 -5.32 -15.70 17.64
CA ALA A 104 -6.11 -16.85 18.09
C ALA A 104 -6.79 -16.63 19.46
N SER A 105 -6.38 -15.61 20.22
CA SER A 105 -7.01 -15.23 21.47
C SER A 105 -7.14 -13.71 21.60
N GLN A 106 -8.12 -13.25 22.38
CA GLN A 106 -8.34 -11.81 22.63
C GLN A 106 -7.23 -11.15 23.46
N ASN A 107 -6.35 -11.95 24.09
CA ASN A 107 -5.24 -11.45 24.88
C ASN A 107 -3.98 -11.19 24.04
N GLU A 108 -3.97 -11.57 22.76
CA GLU A 108 -2.84 -11.32 21.88
C GLU A 108 -2.70 -9.83 21.59
N GLU A 109 -1.46 -9.35 21.63
CA GLU A 109 -1.16 -7.98 21.22
C GLU A 109 -1.26 -7.87 19.70
N THR A 110 -2.16 -6.99 19.23
CA THR A 110 -2.29 -6.66 17.80
C THR A 110 -0.97 -6.20 17.21
N TRP A 111 -0.84 -6.30 15.90
CA TRP A 111 0.35 -5.88 15.18
C TRP A 111 -0.04 -5.44 13.78
N TYR A 112 0.69 -4.44 13.28
CA TYR A 112 0.64 -4.01 11.89
C TYR A 112 2.03 -3.56 11.48
N ILE A 113 2.52 -4.09 10.37
CA ILE A 113 3.86 -3.83 9.86
C ILE A 113 3.80 -3.58 8.36
N GLY A 114 4.83 -2.92 7.85
CA GLY A 114 5.09 -2.83 6.42
C GLY A 114 6.53 -3.22 6.11
N TRP A 115 6.80 -3.58 4.86
CA TRP A 115 8.16 -3.72 4.35
C TRP A 115 8.19 -3.51 2.84
N SER A 116 9.34 -3.10 2.33
CA SER A 116 9.62 -3.13 0.90
C SER A 116 10.37 -4.41 0.53
N ASN A 117 10.07 -4.96 -0.65
CA ASN A 117 10.80 -6.05 -1.26
C ASN A 117 11.60 -5.56 -2.46
N CYS A 118 12.92 -5.75 -2.44
CA CYS A 118 13.83 -5.52 -3.55
C CYS A 118 14.62 -6.79 -3.94
N ASN A 119 14.38 -7.91 -3.25
CA ASN A 119 15.01 -9.18 -3.59
C ASN A 119 14.34 -9.75 -4.87
N PRO A 120 15.11 -9.99 -5.95
CA PRO A 120 14.56 -10.40 -7.24
C PRO A 120 13.92 -11.79 -7.22
N ASP A 121 14.41 -12.71 -6.38
CA ASP A 121 13.85 -14.06 -6.26
C ASP A 121 12.48 -14.02 -5.59
N ILE A 122 12.34 -13.20 -4.53
CA ILE A 122 11.03 -12.93 -3.91
C ILE A 122 10.12 -12.25 -4.92
N SER A 123 10.58 -11.23 -5.64
CA SER A 123 9.77 -10.54 -6.65
C SER A 123 9.27 -11.51 -7.72
N SER A 124 10.13 -12.43 -8.18
CA SER A 124 9.76 -13.47 -9.15
C SER A 124 8.61 -14.35 -8.66
N VAL A 125 8.61 -14.75 -7.38
CA VAL A 125 7.52 -15.53 -6.77
C VAL A 125 6.26 -14.67 -6.63
N LEU A 126 6.38 -13.45 -6.13
CA LEU A 126 5.23 -12.55 -5.96
C LEU A 126 4.53 -12.28 -7.30
N ARG A 127 5.29 -12.03 -8.38
CA ARG A 127 4.77 -11.76 -9.74
C ARG A 127 4.09 -12.97 -10.41
N GLN A 128 4.14 -14.17 -9.82
CA GLN A 128 3.29 -15.30 -10.27
C GLN A 128 1.82 -15.12 -9.86
N HIS A 129 1.55 -14.26 -8.86
CA HIS A 129 0.23 -14.14 -8.24
C HIS A 129 -0.50 -12.82 -8.56
N TYR A 130 0.21 -11.83 -9.06
CA TYR A 130 -0.36 -10.57 -9.52
C TYR A 130 0.47 -9.99 -10.66
N SER A 131 -0.16 -9.06 -11.38
CA SER A 131 0.44 -8.37 -12.52
C SER A 131 0.34 -6.87 -12.33
N LYS A 132 0.81 -6.11 -13.32
CA LYS A 132 0.40 -4.71 -13.48
C LYS A 132 -1.13 -4.61 -13.47
N PRO A 133 -1.75 -3.66 -12.72
CA PRO A 133 -3.19 -3.46 -12.77
C PRO A 133 -3.65 -3.23 -14.22
N TYR A 134 -4.74 -3.89 -14.60
CA TYR A 134 -5.17 -3.97 -16.01
C TYR A 134 -5.52 -2.62 -16.66
N PHE A 135 -5.81 -1.62 -15.84
CA PHE A 135 -6.19 -0.28 -16.24
C PHE A 135 -5.02 0.68 -16.38
N LEU A 136 -3.82 0.31 -15.93
CA LEU A 136 -2.63 1.14 -16.17
C LEU A 136 -2.27 1.15 -17.67
N PRO A 137 -1.70 2.25 -18.18
CA PRO A 137 -1.24 2.35 -19.57
C PRO A 137 -0.30 1.22 -19.97
N ASP A 138 -0.29 0.85 -21.26
CA ASP A 138 0.53 -0.27 -21.74
C ASP A 138 2.03 -0.01 -21.63
N ASP A 139 2.42 1.24 -21.87
CA ASP A 139 3.79 1.76 -21.77
C ASP A 139 4.23 2.03 -20.34
N SER A 140 3.35 1.89 -19.33
CA SER A 140 3.76 2.07 -17.94
C SER A 140 4.52 0.84 -17.42
N GLU A 141 5.62 1.08 -16.73
CA GLU A 141 6.40 0.05 -16.04
C GLU A 141 5.98 -0.08 -14.58
N LEU A 142 6.22 -1.24 -13.97
CA LEU A 142 6.15 -1.41 -12.52
C LEU A 142 7.53 -1.23 -11.94
N SER A 143 7.61 -0.62 -10.75
CA SER A 143 8.85 -0.60 -10.00
C SER A 143 9.33 -2.02 -9.69
N ALA A 144 10.65 -2.18 -9.59
CA ALA A 144 11.26 -3.40 -9.07
C ALA A 144 10.93 -3.62 -7.58
N ILE A 145 10.52 -2.54 -6.89
CA ILE A 145 10.18 -2.54 -5.47
C ILE A 145 8.68 -2.74 -5.29
N ASP A 146 8.35 -3.70 -4.44
CA ASP A 146 6.99 -3.93 -3.94
C ASP A 146 6.88 -3.47 -2.49
N TRP A 147 5.82 -2.76 -2.14
CA TRP A 147 5.50 -2.43 -0.74
C TRP A 147 4.39 -3.32 -0.25
N ILE A 148 4.65 -4.04 0.82
CA ILE A 148 3.70 -4.96 1.44
C ILE A 148 3.41 -4.45 2.84
N PHE A 149 2.12 -4.42 3.21
CA PHE A 149 1.70 -4.14 4.57
C PHE A 149 0.76 -5.22 5.04
N MET A 150 0.93 -5.65 6.29
CA MET A 150 0.19 -6.76 6.85
C MET A 150 -0.03 -6.57 8.34
N GLY A 151 -1.20 -6.97 8.81
CA GLY A 151 -1.51 -7.05 10.22
C GLY A 151 -3.00 -6.99 10.50
N TYR A 152 -3.36 -6.56 11.69
CA TYR A 152 -4.74 -6.54 12.19
C TYR A 152 -5.21 -5.12 12.51
N GLN A 153 -6.46 -5.01 12.94
CA GLN A 153 -7.09 -3.74 13.28
C GLN A 153 -6.23 -2.84 14.16
N GLY A 154 -6.32 -1.55 13.86
CA GLY A 154 -5.65 -0.51 14.60
C GLY A 154 -5.06 0.59 13.70
N PRO A 155 -4.30 1.51 14.30
CA PRO A 155 -3.59 2.56 13.57
C PRO A 155 -2.53 1.96 12.66
N GLY A 156 -2.54 2.34 11.38
CA GLY A 156 -1.49 2.01 10.41
C GLY A 156 -0.43 3.10 10.37
N ALA A 157 -0.07 3.53 9.16
CA ALA A 157 0.85 4.64 8.96
C ALA A 157 0.27 5.94 9.55
N SER A 158 1.08 6.66 10.34
CA SER A 158 0.70 7.97 10.90
C SER A 158 0.68 9.03 9.81
N MET A 159 0.08 10.20 10.07
CA MET A 159 0.00 11.28 9.08
C MET A 159 1.39 11.68 8.54
N HIS A 160 1.63 11.49 7.25
CA HIS A 160 2.91 11.81 6.59
C HIS A 160 2.73 12.07 5.09
N LEU A 161 3.80 12.54 4.46
CA LEU A 161 4.01 12.46 3.02
C LEU A 161 5.04 11.38 2.75
N ASP A 162 4.92 10.73 1.60
CA ASP A 162 5.97 9.89 1.08
C ASP A 162 7.04 10.71 0.35
N TYR A 163 8.13 10.03 0.00
CA TYR A 163 9.18 10.57 -0.86
C TYR A 163 9.52 9.56 -1.96
N VAL A 164 8.50 9.25 -2.75
CA VAL A 164 8.54 8.32 -3.89
C VAL A 164 8.89 9.07 -5.17
N ARG A 165 9.41 8.38 -6.19
CA ARG A 165 9.79 9.07 -7.44
C ARG A 165 8.63 9.26 -8.39
N ARG A 166 7.68 8.34 -8.34
CA ARG A 166 6.64 8.14 -9.34
C ARG A 166 5.29 7.95 -8.62
N PRO A 167 4.17 8.16 -9.30
CA PRO A 167 2.86 7.87 -8.72
C PRO A 167 2.77 6.42 -8.23
N SER A 168 2.08 6.20 -7.11
CA SER A 168 1.94 4.89 -6.50
C SER A 168 0.49 4.41 -6.53
N TRP A 169 0.34 3.09 -6.55
CA TRP A 169 -0.93 2.42 -6.35
C TRP A 169 -0.81 1.41 -5.22
N GLN A 170 -1.92 1.12 -4.54
CA GLN A 170 -1.97 0.09 -3.53
C GLN A 170 -3.26 -0.73 -3.63
N ALA A 171 -3.10 -2.03 -3.79
CA ALA A 171 -4.15 -3.02 -3.79
C ALA A 171 -4.44 -3.50 -2.37
N GLN A 172 -5.73 -3.59 -2.03
CA GLN A 172 -6.17 -4.26 -0.81
C GLN A 172 -6.42 -5.74 -1.12
N ILE A 173 -5.51 -6.60 -0.65
CA ILE A 173 -5.49 -8.03 -0.98
C ILE A 173 -6.37 -8.84 -0.01
N LYS A 174 -6.31 -8.53 1.29
CA LYS A 174 -7.19 -9.09 2.33
C LYS A 174 -7.65 -8.01 3.27
N GLY A 175 -8.82 -8.18 3.89
CA GLY A 175 -9.38 -7.18 4.79
C GLY A 175 -9.74 -5.86 4.12
N ARG A 176 -9.78 -4.80 4.94
CA ARG A 176 -10.08 -3.43 4.50
C ARG A 176 -9.25 -2.42 5.28
N LYS A 177 -9.04 -1.26 4.66
CA LYS A 177 -8.24 -0.18 5.22
C LYS A 177 -8.84 1.17 4.83
N THR A 178 -8.99 2.04 5.82
CA THR A 178 -9.43 3.42 5.60
C THR A 178 -8.22 4.33 5.48
N TRP A 179 -8.21 5.12 4.41
CA TRP A 179 -7.25 6.18 4.16
C TRP A 179 -7.89 7.52 4.50
N TYR A 180 -7.15 8.34 5.25
CA TYR A 180 -7.53 9.72 5.54
C TYR A 180 -6.50 10.63 4.89
N LEU A 181 -6.96 11.57 4.07
CA LEU A 181 -6.15 12.53 3.35
C LEU A 181 -6.38 13.94 3.89
N LEU A 182 -5.27 14.64 4.10
CA LEU A 182 -5.26 16.09 4.33
C LEU A 182 -4.56 16.77 3.15
N PRO A 183 -5.09 17.91 2.68
CA PRO A 183 -4.36 18.70 1.70
C PRO A 183 -3.09 19.28 2.34
N PRO A 184 -2.08 19.62 1.51
CA PRO A 184 -0.94 20.35 2.01
C PRO A 184 -1.35 21.75 2.49
N PRO A 185 -0.67 22.33 3.50
CA PRO A 185 -1.05 23.61 4.10
C PRO A 185 -1.32 24.76 3.13
N GLU A 186 -0.53 24.86 2.05
CA GLU A 186 -0.69 25.90 1.02
C GLU A 186 -1.97 25.77 0.19
N CYS A 187 -2.67 24.63 0.28
CA CYS A 187 -3.90 24.36 -0.45
C CYS A 187 -5.12 24.20 0.47
N GLU A 188 -5.01 24.41 1.79
CA GLU A 188 -6.12 24.27 2.74
C GLU A 188 -7.30 25.22 2.46
N ASP A 189 -7.07 26.36 1.79
CA ASP A 189 -8.12 27.31 1.41
C ASP A 189 -8.93 26.85 0.17
N VAL A 190 -8.45 25.84 -0.56
CA VAL A 190 -9.04 25.37 -1.83
C VAL A 190 -9.47 23.90 -1.76
N CYS A 191 -8.65 23.06 -1.11
CA CYS A 191 -8.90 21.65 -0.92
C CYS A 191 -9.60 21.39 0.42
N ILE A 192 -10.27 20.25 0.52
CA ILE A 192 -10.83 19.77 1.80
C ILE A 192 -10.21 18.41 2.19
N PRO A 193 -10.19 18.08 3.49
CA PRO A 193 -9.92 16.72 3.96
C PRO A 193 -10.87 15.69 3.34
N MET A 194 -10.35 14.51 3.02
CA MET A 194 -11.13 13.41 2.46
C MET A 194 -10.77 12.09 3.11
N ASN A 195 -11.63 11.09 3.00
CA ASN A 195 -11.30 9.72 3.39
C ASN A 195 -12.01 8.71 2.50
N ILE A 196 -11.47 7.49 2.44
CA ILE A 196 -12.10 6.38 1.77
C ILE A 196 -11.66 5.04 2.38
N THR A 197 -12.59 4.08 2.43
CA THR A 197 -12.28 2.70 2.78
C THR A 197 -12.05 1.88 1.52
N VAL A 198 -10.84 1.35 1.40
CA VAL A 198 -10.42 0.42 0.34
C VAL A 198 -10.83 -0.99 0.77
N GLN A 199 -11.66 -1.65 -0.02
CA GLN A 199 -12.15 -3.00 0.26
C GLN A 199 -11.29 -4.05 -0.45
N HIS A 200 -11.38 -5.30 0.00
CA HIS A 200 -10.77 -6.45 -0.69
C HIS A 200 -10.99 -6.36 -2.21
N GLY A 201 -9.89 -6.42 -2.97
CA GLY A 201 -9.88 -6.41 -4.44
C GLY A 201 -9.85 -5.01 -5.07
N ASP A 202 -10.05 -3.95 -4.28
CA ASP A 202 -9.93 -2.57 -4.75
C ASP A 202 -8.46 -2.13 -4.84
N ILE A 203 -8.20 -1.14 -5.70
CA ILE A 203 -6.90 -0.48 -5.81
C ILE A 203 -7.07 1.02 -5.62
N ILE A 204 -6.37 1.59 -4.65
CA ILE A 204 -6.30 3.02 -4.41
C ILE A 204 -5.08 3.61 -5.12
N LEU A 205 -5.23 4.80 -5.70
CA LEU A 205 -4.16 5.59 -6.30
C LEU A 205 -4.17 6.98 -5.67
N ILE A 206 -3.05 7.33 -5.06
CA ILE A 206 -2.85 8.61 -4.40
C ILE A 206 -1.44 9.08 -4.77
N ASP A 207 -1.30 10.35 -5.12
CA ASP A 207 0.03 10.97 -5.16
C ASP A 207 0.47 11.26 -3.72
N THR A 208 1.13 10.28 -3.11
CA THR A 208 1.53 10.32 -1.70
C THR A 208 2.66 11.31 -1.41
N ASN A 209 3.29 11.88 -2.44
CA ASN A 209 4.22 13.01 -2.30
C ASN A 209 3.49 14.34 -2.07
N GLN A 210 2.21 14.44 -2.46
CA GLN A 210 1.43 15.67 -2.39
C GLN A 210 0.31 15.60 -1.34
N TRP A 211 -0.27 14.42 -1.11
CA TRP A 211 -1.34 14.21 -0.15
C TRP A 211 -0.82 13.70 1.18
N TYR A 212 -0.98 14.50 2.24
CA TYR A 212 -0.73 14.02 3.60
C TYR A 212 -1.73 12.92 3.90
N HIS A 213 -1.24 11.78 4.37
CA HIS A 213 -2.10 10.63 4.56
C HIS A 213 -1.78 9.84 5.83
N THR A 214 -2.83 9.27 6.41
CA THR A 214 -2.76 8.28 7.49
C THR A 214 -3.72 7.14 7.17
N THR A 215 -3.43 5.95 7.70
CA THR A 215 -4.24 4.75 7.46
C THR A 215 -4.71 4.12 8.76
N VAL A 216 -5.91 3.54 8.71
CA VAL A 216 -6.52 2.77 9.81
C VAL A 216 -6.98 1.43 9.25
N ILE A 217 -6.56 0.35 9.90
CA ILE A 217 -6.94 -1.01 9.53
C ILE A 217 -8.25 -1.31 10.24
N GLU A 218 -9.25 -1.76 9.48
CA GLU A 218 -10.59 -1.99 9.98
C GLU A 218 -10.99 -3.47 9.90
N GLY A 219 -11.85 -3.91 10.82
CA GLY A 219 -12.37 -5.28 10.87
C GLY A 219 -11.49 -6.24 11.64
N GLU A 220 -12.02 -7.43 11.91
CA GLU A 220 -11.34 -8.44 12.74
C GLU A 220 -10.41 -9.36 11.93
N GLU A 221 -10.57 -9.38 10.60
CA GLU A 221 -9.72 -10.16 9.72
C GLU A 221 -8.35 -9.51 9.49
N MET A 222 -7.37 -10.33 9.09
CA MET A 222 -6.05 -9.82 8.71
C MET A 222 -6.17 -8.94 7.47
N SER A 223 -5.57 -7.76 7.53
CA SER A 223 -5.39 -6.85 6.42
C SER A 223 -4.06 -7.14 5.73
N VAL A 224 -4.09 -7.30 4.41
CA VAL A 224 -2.89 -7.42 3.57
C VAL A 224 -3.04 -6.44 2.42
N THR A 225 -2.03 -5.63 2.18
CA THR A 225 -1.96 -4.74 1.03
C THR A 225 -0.65 -4.87 0.29
N LEU A 226 -0.71 -4.68 -1.02
CA LEU A 226 0.42 -4.72 -1.93
C LEU A 226 0.39 -3.46 -2.78
N GLY A 227 1.51 -2.75 -2.88
CA GLY A 227 1.61 -1.55 -3.69
C GLY A 227 2.92 -1.49 -4.45
N SER A 228 2.94 -0.64 -5.47
CA SER A 228 4.14 -0.33 -6.25
C SER A 228 4.00 1.04 -6.90
N GLU A 229 5.13 1.58 -7.35
CA GLU A 229 5.20 2.74 -8.23
C GLU A 229 4.89 2.32 -9.68
N TYR A 230 4.37 3.24 -10.48
CA TYR A 230 4.15 3.03 -11.92
C TYR A 230 4.49 4.24 -12.77
N ASP A 231 5.01 3.97 -13.99
CA ASP A 231 5.27 4.86 -15.16
C ASP A 231 6.54 4.47 -15.95
#